data_AF-A0A9W7XC32-F1
#
_entry.id   AF-A0A9W7XC32-F1
#
_cell.length_a   1.000
_cell.length_b   1.000
_cell.length_c   1.000
_cell.angle_alpha   90.00
_cell.angle_beta   90.00
_cell.angle_gamma   90.00
#
_symmetry.space_group_name_H-M   'P 1'
#
loop_
_entity.id
_entity.type
_entity.pdbx_description
1 polymer ?
#
loop_
_entity_poly.entity_id
_entity_poly.type
_entity_poly.pdbx_seq_one_letter_code
_entity_poly.pdbx_strand_id
1 'polypeptide(L)'
;MEEEEMNLILSADKQAEEEAEAEDEVDGFDPTEDELVLHFLRPQLRGFPPRVAGAVLEADPCAAAPWELLERYGLRDRGHFFAARARTRTRRPAAAARRHAVGSAGAWLHSSSLCGRSVTELGVVVAWSRARFCFFARTGGGAQLRDAWWVMEEYEITDPRCYRRDDDGEEDDYWVLCRVRRISKPAAGLQQVIAR
;
A
#
# COMPACT_ATOMS: atom_id res chain seq x y z
N MET A 1 -46.66 8.92 33.73
CA MET A 1 -46.91 9.43 32.37
C MET A 1 -45.66 10.10 31.81
N GLU A 2 -44.88 10.82 32.63
CA GLU A 2 -43.61 11.46 32.20
C GLU A 2 -42.44 10.48 32.03
N GLU A 3 -42.39 9.38 32.80
CA GLU A 3 -41.30 8.39 32.70
C GLU A 3 -41.35 7.53 31.41
N GLU A 4 -42.55 7.31 30.85
CA GLU A 4 -42.71 6.55 29.59
C GLU A 4 -42.26 7.38 28.38
N GLU A 5 -42.51 8.70 28.38
CA GLU A 5 -42.05 9.61 27.33
C GLU A 5 -40.51 9.74 27.33
N MET A 6 -39.88 9.79 28.51
CA MET A 6 -38.41 9.82 28.61
C MET A 6 -37.76 8.54 28.08
N ASN A 7 -38.34 7.36 28.34
CA ASN A 7 -37.80 6.10 27.83
C ASN A 7 -37.96 5.96 26.30
N LEU A 8 -39.02 6.53 25.72
CA LEU A 8 -39.23 6.55 24.28
C LEU A 8 -38.20 7.45 23.56
N ILE A 9 -37.90 8.62 24.12
CA ILE A 9 -36.88 9.54 23.59
C ILE A 9 -35.49 8.90 23.67
N LEU A 10 -35.12 8.31 24.81
CA LEU A 10 -33.84 7.61 24.97
C LEU A 10 -33.72 6.40 24.05
N SER A 11 -34.82 5.68 23.75
CA SER A 11 -34.79 4.58 22.79
C SER A 11 -34.65 5.04 21.33
N ALA A 12 -35.25 6.18 20.99
CA ALA A 12 -35.14 6.77 19.65
C ALA A 12 -33.76 7.37 19.41
N ASP A 13 -33.17 8.04 20.41
CA ASP A 13 -31.79 8.55 20.35
C ASP A 13 -30.79 7.39 20.22
N LYS A 14 -31.01 6.29 20.94
CA LYS A 14 -30.15 5.11 20.87
C LYS A 14 -30.29 4.36 19.54
N GLN A 15 -31.49 4.30 18.97
CA GLN A 15 -31.72 3.77 17.63
C GLN A 15 -31.12 4.68 16.55
N ALA A 16 -31.18 6.00 16.71
CA ALA A 16 -30.53 6.95 15.79
C ALA A 16 -29.00 6.91 15.89
N GLU A 17 -28.43 6.69 17.08
CA GLU A 17 -26.99 6.47 17.27
C GLU A 17 -26.54 5.12 16.68
N GLU A 18 -27.32 4.05 16.85
CA GLU A 18 -27.03 2.71 16.29
C GLU A 18 -27.22 2.65 14.76
N GLU A 19 -28.19 3.39 14.21
CA GLU A 19 -28.38 3.56 12.76
C GLU A 19 -27.29 4.49 12.16
N ALA A 20 -26.82 5.52 12.89
CA ALA A 20 -25.70 6.36 12.44
C ALA A 20 -24.35 5.64 12.52
N GLU A 21 -24.14 4.72 13.46
CA GLU A 21 -22.96 3.86 13.51
C GLU A 21 -22.96 2.75 12.45
N ALA A 22 -24.12 2.44 11.84
CA ALA A 22 -24.24 1.48 10.74
C ALA A 22 -24.09 2.11 9.34
N GLU A 23 -24.09 3.45 9.22
CA GLU A 23 -24.15 4.15 7.93
C GLU A 23 -22.82 4.77 7.42
N ASP A 24 -21.67 4.56 8.08
CA ASP A 24 -20.39 5.13 7.58
C ASP A 24 -19.19 4.16 7.56
N GLU A 25 -19.42 2.84 7.59
CA GLU A 25 -18.40 1.88 7.17
C GLU A 25 -18.45 1.73 5.63
N VAL A 26 -18.18 2.84 4.94
CA VAL A 26 -17.82 2.81 3.52
C VAL A 26 -16.59 1.92 3.43
N ASP A 27 -16.77 0.70 2.91
CA ASP A 27 -15.74 -0.30 2.66
C ASP A 27 -14.53 0.37 2.00
N GLY A 28 -13.57 0.77 2.83
CA GLY A 28 -12.57 1.71 2.37
C GLY A 28 -11.62 0.95 1.45
N PHE A 29 -11.25 1.55 0.32
CA PHE A 29 -10.39 0.96 -0.71
C PHE A 29 -9.22 0.09 -0.17
N ASP A 30 -9.44 -1.23 -0.15
CA ASP A 30 -8.48 -2.27 0.25
C ASP A 30 -8.46 -3.41 -0.80
N PRO A 31 -7.93 -3.13 -2.00
CA PRO A 31 -7.90 -4.10 -3.09
C PRO A 31 -7.01 -5.31 -2.77
N THR A 32 -7.45 -6.47 -3.27
CA THR A 32 -6.68 -7.71 -3.30
C THR A 32 -5.46 -7.61 -4.22
N GLU A 33 -4.54 -8.57 -4.12
CA GLU A 33 -3.36 -8.62 -4.99
C GLU A 33 -3.74 -8.73 -6.47
N ASP A 34 -4.77 -9.52 -6.78
CA ASP A 34 -5.30 -9.66 -8.14
C ASP A 34 -5.88 -8.36 -8.66
N GLU A 35 -6.65 -7.63 -7.84
CA GLU A 35 -7.20 -6.33 -8.24
C GLU A 35 -6.09 -5.29 -8.45
N LEU A 36 -5.12 -5.20 -7.52
CA LEU A 36 -3.96 -4.33 -7.66
C LEU A 36 -3.20 -4.59 -8.96
N VAL A 37 -2.95 -5.86 -9.30
CA VAL A 37 -2.20 -6.23 -10.49
C VAL A 37 -3.02 -6.06 -11.78
N LEU A 38 -4.24 -6.60 -11.82
CA LEU A 38 -5.04 -6.69 -13.04
C LEU A 38 -5.84 -5.43 -13.35
N HIS A 39 -6.29 -4.70 -12.34
CA HIS A 39 -7.20 -3.56 -12.48
C HIS A 39 -6.52 -2.20 -12.31
N PHE A 40 -5.32 -2.15 -11.72
CA PHE A 40 -4.55 -0.91 -11.55
C PHE A 40 -3.20 -0.94 -12.27
N LEU A 41 -2.29 -1.83 -11.87
CA LEU A 41 -0.92 -1.82 -12.38
C LEU A 41 -0.82 -2.18 -13.87
N ARG A 42 -1.45 -3.26 -14.32
CA ARG A 42 -1.41 -3.69 -15.72
C ARG A 42 -2.03 -2.66 -16.67
N PRO A 43 -3.20 -2.04 -16.37
CA PRO A 43 -3.73 -0.94 -17.15
C PRO A 43 -2.80 0.27 -17.22
N GLN A 44 -2.21 0.69 -16.09
CA GLN A 44 -1.25 1.81 -16.06
C GLN A 44 -0.04 1.54 -16.95
N LEU A 45 0.51 0.33 -16.90
CA LEU A 45 1.63 -0.10 -17.75
C LEU A 45 1.29 -0.18 -19.25
N ARG A 46 -0.01 -0.19 -19.60
CA ARG A 46 -0.52 -0.15 -20.97
C ARG A 46 -0.94 1.26 -21.41
N GLY A 47 -0.76 2.27 -20.56
CA GLY A 47 -1.21 3.64 -20.80
C GLY A 47 -2.73 3.83 -20.73
N PHE A 48 -3.47 2.90 -20.11
CA PHE A 48 -4.89 3.08 -19.86
C PHE A 48 -5.12 3.89 -18.58
N PRO A 49 -6.15 4.76 -18.54
CA PRO A 49 -6.50 5.48 -17.33
C PRO A 49 -6.94 4.51 -16.21
N PRO A 50 -6.71 4.86 -14.93
CA PRO A 50 -7.11 4.02 -13.81
C PRO A 50 -8.64 3.87 -13.76
N ARG A 51 -9.12 2.66 -13.45
CA ARG A 51 -10.56 2.35 -13.39
C ARG A 51 -11.31 3.18 -12.34
N VAL A 52 -10.64 3.46 -11.22
CA VAL A 52 -11.16 4.30 -10.14
C VAL A 52 -10.24 5.51 -10.03
N ALA A 53 -10.76 6.68 -10.42
CA ALA A 53 -10.00 7.92 -10.40
C ALA A 53 -9.57 8.26 -8.96
N GLY A 54 -8.30 8.61 -8.78
CA GLY A 54 -7.75 8.98 -7.47
C GLY A 54 -7.47 7.82 -6.51
N ALA A 55 -7.81 6.58 -6.86
CA ALA A 55 -7.55 5.43 -5.99
C ALA A 55 -6.06 5.08 -5.85
N VAL A 56 -5.27 5.36 -6.89
CA VAL A 56 -3.82 5.19 -6.92
C VAL A 56 -3.20 6.48 -7.47
N LEU A 57 -2.24 7.04 -6.74
CA LEU A 57 -1.64 8.35 -7.02
C LEU A 57 -0.24 8.22 -7.60
N GLU A 58 0.20 9.11 -8.48
CA GLU A 58 1.58 9.08 -8.98
C GLU A 58 2.55 9.76 -8.00
N ALA A 59 3.39 8.96 -7.34
CA ALA A 59 4.40 9.41 -6.39
C ALA A 59 5.42 8.29 -6.11
N ASP A 60 6.68 8.64 -5.82
CA ASP A 60 7.65 7.65 -5.28
C ASP A 60 7.55 7.61 -3.74
N PRO A 61 7.11 6.49 -3.13
CA PRO A 61 7.01 6.38 -1.68
C PRO A 61 8.36 6.41 -0.95
N CYS A 62 9.46 6.25 -1.69
CA CYS A 62 10.81 6.35 -1.16
C CYS A 62 11.34 7.78 -1.13
N ALA A 63 10.62 8.76 -1.69
CA ALA A 63 11.06 10.16 -1.74
C ALA A 63 10.89 10.91 -0.40
N ALA A 64 10.08 10.38 0.52
CA ALA A 64 9.79 11.03 1.80
C ALA A 64 9.38 10.05 2.89
N ALA A 65 9.27 10.54 4.12
CA ALA A 65 8.76 9.73 5.21
C ALA A 65 7.29 9.36 4.93
N PRO A 66 6.81 8.18 5.38
CA PRO A 66 5.46 7.73 5.05
C PRO A 66 4.37 8.70 5.52
N TRP A 67 4.52 9.35 6.68
CA TRP A 67 3.55 10.35 7.16
C TRP A 67 3.55 11.63 6.32
N GLU A 68 4.72 12.14 5.93
CA GLU A 68 4.87 13.31 5.04
C GLU A 68 4.36 13.03 3.63
N LEU A 69 4.53 11.79 3.14
CA LEU A 69 3.99 11.34 1.87
C LEU A 69 2.47 11.36 1.93
N LEU A 70 1.87 10.73 2.93
CA LEU A 70 0.42 10.61 3.04
C LEU A 70 -0.25 11.98 3.27
N GLU A 71 0.32 12.81 4.14
CA GLU A 71 -0.17 14.17 4.39
C GLU A 71 -0.23 15.02 3.12
N ARG A 72 0.78 14.92 2.24
CA ARG A 72 0.82 15.62 0.94
C ARG A 72 -0.36 15.31 0.03
N TYR A 73 -0.94 14.12 0.17
CA TYR A 73 -2.06 13.67 -0.64
C TYR A 73 -3.37 13.60 0.15
N GLY A 74 -3.42 14.18 1.36
CA GLY A 74 -4.62 14.18 2.20
C GLY A 74 -4.99 12.80 2.77
N LEU A 75 -4.03 11.87 2.79
CA LEU A 75 -4.20 10.51 3.29
C LEU A 75 -3.73 10.41 4.75
N ARG A 76 -4.31 9.48 5.51
CA ARG A 76 -3.99 9.28 6.94
C ARG A 76 -3.09 8.08 7.17
N ASP A 77 -3.67 6.89 7.12
CA ASP A 77 -2.99 5.66 7.55
C ASP A 77 -2.61 4.72 6.40
N ARG A 78 -3.12 4.96 5.20
CA ARG A 78 -2.82 4.14 4.02
C ARG A 78 -2.92 4.91 2.72
N GLY A 79 -2.21 4.44 1.71
CA GLY A 79 -2.23 4.98 0.36
C GLY A 79 -1.67 4.01 -0.67
N HIS A 80 -2.08 4.18 -1.92
CA HIS A 80 -1.60 3.43 -3.07
C HIS A 80 -0.94 4.39 -4.06
N PHE A 81 0.23 4.01 -4.57
CA PHE A 81 1.03 4.88 -5.40
C PHE A 81 1.59 4.16 -6.63
N PHE A 82 1.55 4.81 -7.78
CA PHE A 82 2.36 4.42 -8.93
C PHE A 82 3.72 5.10 -8.81
N ALA A 83 4.78 4.30 -8.78
CA ALA A 83 6.16 4.78 -8.74
C ALA A 83 6.90 4.37 -10.02
N ALA A 84 7.58 5.32 -10.66
CA ALA A 84 8.44 5.01 -11.79
C ALA A 84 9.74 4.35 -11.29
N ARG A 85 10.16 3.29 -11.96
CA ARG A 85 11.40 2.56 -11.71
C ARG A 85 12.16 2.40 -13.01
N ALA A 86 13.47 2.64 -12.97
CA ALA A 86 14.33 2.41 -14.10
C ALA A 86 14.54 0.90 -14.34
N ARG A 87 14.34 0.46 -15.58
CA ARG A 87 14.79 -0.82 -16.11
C ARG A 87 16.31 -0.78 -16.26
N THR A 88 17.01 -0.85 -15.11
CA THR A 88 18.46 -0.89 -15.15
C THR A 88 18.94 -2.16 -15.87
N ARG A 89 19.63 -2.00 -17.00
CA ARG A 89 20.27 -3.11 -17.74
C ARG A 89 21.33 -3.84 -16.90
N THR A 90 21.84 -3.17 -15.86
CA THR A 90 22.69 -3.77 -14.83
C THR A 90 21.86 -4.03 -13.59
N ARG A 91 21.76 -5.30 -13.19
CA ARG A 91 21.05 -5.73 -11.98
C ARG A 91 21.47 -4.84 -10.80
N ARG A 92 20.52 -4.07 -10.25
CA ARG A 92 20.77 -3.22 -9.06
C ARG A 92 21.50 -4.06 -8.02
N PRO A 93 22.62 -3.59 -7.43
CA PRO A 93 23.34 -4.37 -6.44
C PRO A 93 22.37 -4.76 -5.32
N ALA A 94 22.41 -6.03 -4.91
CA ALA A 94 21.39 -6.59 -4.03
C ALA A 94 21.20 -5.79 -2.73
N ALA A 95 22.22 -5.06 -2.26
CA ALA A 95 22.15 -4.16 -1.12
C ALA A 95 21.29 -2.90 -1.38
N ALA A 96 21.35 -2.31 -2.57
CA ALA A 96 20.53 -1.15 -2.95
C ALA A 96 19.06 -1.52 -3.15
N ALA A 97 18.79 -2.75 -3.60
CA ALA A 97 17.44 -3.29 -3.64
C ALA A 97 16.85 -3.59 -2.24
N ARG A 98 17.69 -3.61 -1.19
CA ARG A 98 17.30 -3.95 0.18
C ARG A 98 17.08 -2.74 1.09
N ARG A 99 17.44 -1.53 0.66
CA ARG A 99 17.33 -0.31 1.48
C ARG A 99 17.06 0.92 0.62
N HIS A 100 16.01 1.67 0.96
CA HIS A 100 15.77 3.01 0.42
C HIS A 100 15.94 4.05 1.52
N ALA A 101 16.98 4.87 1.42
CA ALA A 101 17.22 5.95 2.38
C ALA A 101 16.27 7.12 2.11
N VAL A 102 15.72 7.69 3.17
CA VAL A 102 14.77 8.81 3.13
C VAL A 102 15.36 9.97 3.92
N GLY A 103 16.32 10.64 3.30
CA GLY A 103 16.99 11.84 3.84
C GLY A 103 17.34 11.71 5.33
N SER A 104 16.97 12.72 6.12
CA SER A 104 17.10 12.75 7.58
C SER A 104 16.06 11.90 8.32
N ALA A 105 14.93 11.56 7.69
CA ALA A 105 13.78 10.96 8.33
C ALA A 105 13.94 9.47 8.66
N GLY A 106 14.64 8.70 7.82
CA GLY A 106 14.77 7.26 8.06
C GLY A 106 15.17 6.45 6.83
N ALA A 107 14.76 5.18 6.80
CA ALA A 107 14.93 4.31 5.65
C ALA A 107 13.85 3.22 5.60
N TRP A 108 13.45 2.86 4.39
CA TRP A 108 12.73 1.62 4.10
C TRP A 108 13.73 0.46 4.03
N LEU A 109 13.52 -0.60 4.81
CA LEU A 109 14.34 -1.81 4.80
C LEU A 109 13.53 -2.98 4.26
N HIS A 110 14.10 -3.71 3.32
CA HIS A 110 13.50 -4.92 2.77
C HIS A 110 13.31 -5.96 3.88
N SER A 111 12.12 -6.55 3.91
CA SER A 111 11.70 -7.55 4.88
C SER A 111 11.53 -8.91 4.20
N SER A 112 10.74 -8.96 3.12
CA SER A 112 10.44 -10.22 2.43
C SER A 112 10.02 -9.97 0.99
N SER A 113 9.96 -11.06 0.21
CA SER A 113 9.43 -11.05 -1.16
C SER A 113 8.52 -12.24 -1.36
N LEU A 114 7.49 -12.06 -2.18
CA LEU A 114 6.54 -13.07 -2.62
C LEU A 114 6.42 -13.02 -4.14
N CYS A 115 6.26 -14.17 -4.79
CA CYS A 115 5.87 -14.23 -6.20
C CYS A 115 4.45 -14.78 -6.30
N GLY A 116 3.67 -14.24 -7.22
CA GLY A 116 2.29 -14.63 -7.44
C GLY A 116 1.91 -14.66 -8.92
N ARG A 117 0.69 -15.12 -9.19
CA ARG A 117 0.12 -15.21 -10.53
C ARG A 117 -1.35 -14.83 -10.45
N SER A 118 -1.77 -13.92 -11.31
CA SER A 118 -3.17 -13.54 -11.50
C SER A 118 -3.61 -13.98 -12.90
N VAL A 119 -4.89 -14.28 -13.09
CA VAL A 119 -5.43 -14.71 -14.38
C VAL A 119 -6.52 -13.74 -14.81
N THR A 120 -6.37 -13.13 -15.99
CA THR A 120 -7.39 -12.25 -16.55
C THR A 120 -8.65 -13.03 -16.93
N GLU A 121 -9.78 -12.35 -17.12
CA GLU A 121 -11.02 -12.93 -17.67
C GLU A 121 -10.81 -13.65 -19.02
N LEU A 122 -9.82 -13.22 -19.82
CA LEU A 122 -9.46 -13.83 -21.11
C LEU A 122 -8.47 -15.01 -20.98
N GLY A 123 -8.17 -15.48 -19.77
CA GLY A 123 -7.27 -16.60 -19.52
C GLY A 123 -5.77 -16.27 -19.59
N VAL A 124 -5.39 -15.00 -19.80
CA VAL A 124 -3.98 -14.58 -19.77
C VAL A 124 -3.44 -14.63 -18.34
N VAL A 125 -2.36 -15.38 -18.13
CA VAL A 125 -1.64 -15.45 -16.85
C VAL A 125 -0.68 -14.26 -16.76
N VAL A 126 -0.74 -13.55 -15.64
CA VAL A 126 0.11 -12.41 -15.31
C VAL A 126 0.95 -12.78 -14.10
N ALA A 127 2.25 -13.01 -14.32
CA ALA A 127 3.20 -13.27 -13.25
C ALA A 127 3.66 -11.95 -12.60
N TRP A 128 3.72 -11.93 -11.27
CA TRP A 128 4.10 -10.74 -10.53
C TRP A 128 4.95 -11.09 -9.29
N SER A 129 5.61 -10.08 -8.75
CA SER A 129 6.31 -10.14 -7.47
C SER A 129 5.86 -9.02 -6.55
N ARG A 130 5.89 -9.28 -5.24
CA ARG A 130 5.61 -8.32 -4.17
C ARG A 130 6.81 -8.25 -3.25
N ALA A 131 7.46 -7.09 -3.18
CA ALA A 131 8.53 -6.83 -2.23
C ALA A 131 7.98 -6.03 -1.03
N ARG A 132 8.20 -6.53 0.18
CA ARG A 132 7.75 -5.90 1.43
C ARG A 132 8.91 -5.19 2.10
N PHE A 133 8.66 -3.96 2.55
CA PHE A 133 9.60 -3.12 3.26
C PHE A 133 8.97 -2.59 4.56
N CYS A 134 9.80 -2.41 5.58
CA CYS A 134 9.43 -1.76 6.84
C CYS A 134 10.18 -0.42 6.98
N PHE A 135 9.49 0.63 7.41
CA PHE A 135 10.15 1.92 7.64
C PHE A 135 10.72 2.00 9.05
N PHE A 136 11.94 2.49 9.11
CA PHE A 136 12.67 2.72 10.34
C PHE A 136 13.04 4.21 10.43
N ALA A 137 12.42 4.93 11.37
CA ALA A 137 12.59 6.37 11.55
C ALA A 137 13.87 6.67 12.33
N ARG A 138 14.59 7.72 11.93
CA ARG A 138 15.79 8.18 12.64
C ARG A 138 15.41 9.07 13.81
N THR A 139 15.89 8.76 15.00
CA THR A 139 15.62 9.57 16.21
C THR A 139 16.67 10.66 16.40
N GLY A 140 16.25 11.83 16.89
CA GLY A 140 17.13 12.94 17.26
C GLY A 140 18.07 12.55 18.40
N GLY A 141 19.30 12.17 18.06
CA GLY A 141 20.34 11.77 19.02
C GLY A 141 21.36 10.75 18.50
N GLY A 142 21.16 10.12 17.33
CA GLY A 142 22.14 9.20 16.75
C GLY A 142 21.71 8.49 15.47
N ALA A 143 22.56 7.54 15.01
CA ALA A 143 22.32 6.67 13.85
C ALA A 143 21.24 5.58 14.09
N GLN A 144 20.63 5.55 15.28
CA GLN A 144 19.65 4.55 15.67
C GLN A 144 18.33 4.80 14.95
N LEU A 145 17.81 3.75 14.33
CA LEU A 145 16.49 3.77 13.74
C LEU A 145 15.48 3.07 14.67
N ARG A 146 14.26 3.61 14.77
CA ARG A 146 13.15 3.00 15.49
C ARG A 146 12.06 2.54 14.53
N ASP A 147 11.48 1.39 14.82
CA ASP A 147 10.32 0.86 14.12
C ASP A 147 9.20 1.91 14.16
N ALA A 148 8.81 2.39 12.98
CA ALA A 148 7.81 3.43 12.85
C ALA A 148 6.41 2.85 12.57
N TRP A 149 6.26 1.52 12.61
CA TRP A 149 5.01 0.82 12.29
C TRP A 149 4.47 1.14 10.89
N TRP A 150 5.36 1.35 9.92
CA TRP A 150 4.98 1.55 8.53
C TRP A 150 5.50 0.42 7.66
N VAL A 151 4.66 -0.03 6.75
CA VAL A 151 5.00 -1.01 5.73
C VAL A 151 4.69 -0.46 4.35
N MET A 152 5.58 -0.79 3.42
CA MET A 152 5.38 -0.61 1.99
C MET A 152 5.44 -1.98 1.31
N GLU A 153 4.48 -2.26 0.44
CA GLU A 153 4.49 -3.42 -0.45
C GLU A 153 4.54 -2.93 -1.89
N GLU A 154 5.62 -3.23 -2.59
CA GLU A 154 5.83 -2.87 -4.00
C GLU A 154 5.50 -4.08 -4.87
N TYR A 155 4.55 -3.90 -5.80
CA TYR A 155 4.09 -4.90 -6.75
C TYR A 155 4.68 -4.59 -8.14
N GLU A 156 5.25 -5.62 -8.76
CA GLU A 156 5.83 -5.58 -10.09
C GLU A 156 5.31 -6.73 -10.94
N ILE A 157 4.87 -6.45 -12.17
CA ILE A 157 4.61 -7.50 -13.17
C ILE A 157 5.94 -7.91 -13.79
N THR A 158 6.34 -9.16 -13.53
CA THR A 158 7.69 -9.65 -13.81
C THR A 158 7.88 -10.14 -15.24
N ASP A 159 6.79 -10.33 -15.99
CA ASP A 159 6.81 -10.64 -17.41
C ASP A 159 6.29 -9.43 -18.23
N PRO A 160 7.17 -8.66 -18.87
CA PRO A 160 6.78 -7.52 -19.68
C PRO A 160 5.79 -7.84 -20.81
N ARG A 161 5.78 -9.09 -21.32
CA ARG A 161 4.85 -9.52 -22.37
C ARG A 161 3.39 -9.50 -21.92
N CYS A 162 3.14 -9.47 -20.61
CA CYS A 162 1.79 -9.35 -20.07
C CYS A 162 1.18 -7.95 -20.27
N TYR A 163 2.01 -6.92 -20.53
CA TYR A 163 1.56 -5.54 -20.68
C TYR A 163 2.14 -4.76 -21.87
N ARG A 164 3.28 -5.15 -22.45
CA ARG A 164 3.83 -4.56 -23.69
C ARG A 164 3.46 -5.40 -24.90
N ARG A 165 3.37 -4.74 -26.06
CA ARG A 165 3.39 -5.36 -27.38
C ARG A 165 4.84 -5.56 -27.83
N ASP A 166 5.07 -6.48 -28.76
CA ASP A 166 6.41 -6.79 -29.27
C ASP A 166 7.03 -5.63 -30.07
N ASP A 167 6.21 -4.70 -30.57
CA ASP A 167 6.62 -3.49 -31.29
C ASP A 167 6.81 -2.27 -30.40
N ASP A 168 6.46 -2.35 -29.11
CA ASP A 168 6.73 -1.29 -28.14
C ASP A 168 8.24 -1.19 -27.94
N GLY A 169 8.80 -0.01 -28.25
CA GLY A 169 10.21 0.27 -28.03
C GLY A 169 10.65 0.01 -26.58
N GLU A 170 11.96 -0.11 -26.39
CA GLU A 170 12.54 -0.34 -25.07
C GLU A 170 12.51 0.97 -24.26
N GLU A 171 11.45 1.19 -23.47
CA GLU A 171 11.42 2.32 -22.53
C GLU A 171 12.30 2.01 -21.32
N ASP A 172 13.14 2.99 -20.98
CA ASP A 172 14.07 2.88 -19.86
C ASP A 172 13.36 2.81 -18.50
N ASP A 173 12.10 3.24 -18.39
CA ASP A 173 11.32 3.24 -17.14
C ASP A 173 10.05 2.38 -17.22
N TYR A 174 9.62 1.87 -16.07
CA TYR A 174 8.37 1.15 -15.88
C TYR A 174 7.67 1.56 -14.58
N TRP A 175 6.38 1.29 -14.51
CA TRP A 175 5.59 1.53 -13.30
C TRP A 175 5.58 0.30 -12.40
N VAL A 176 5.76 0.53 -11.10
CA VAL A 176 5.36 -0.39 -10.03
C VAL A 176 4.20 0.20 -9.26
N LEU A 177 3.44 -0.65 -8.55
CA LEU A 177 2.40 -0.20 -7.63
C LEU A 177 2.84 -0.42 -6.20
N CYS A 178 2.85 0.63 -5.39
CA CYS A 178 3.22 0.58 -3.98
C CYS A 178 1.99 0.76 -3.10
N ARG A 179 1.76 -0.17 -2.17
CA ARG A 179 0.80 -0.03 -1.07
C ARG A 179 1.53 0.36 0.20
N VAL A 180 1.31 1.57 0.70
CA VAL A 180 1.88 2.08 1.95
C VAL A 180 0.81 2.07 3.03
N ARG A 181 1.13 1.56 4.22
CA ARG A 181 0.18 1.54 5.34
C ARG A 181 0.86 1.59 6.69
N ARG A 182 0.16 2.17 7.66
CA ARG A 182 0.47 2.07 9.08
C ARG A 182 -0.02 0.71 9.58
N ILE A 183 0.85 -0.02 10.25
CA ILE A 183 0.47 -1.19 11.03
C ILE A 183 -0.01 -0.67 12.39
N SER A 184 -1.15 -1.14 12.87
CA SER A 184 -1.53 -0.90 14.26
C SER A 184 -0.48 -1.53 15.19
N LYS A 185 -0.18 -0.86 16.31
CA LYS A 185 0.51 -1.57 17.40
C LYS A 185 -0.37 -2.79 17.74
N PRO A 186 0.20 -4.00 17.88
CA PRO A 186 -0.56 -5.06 18.53
C PRO A 186 -1.01 -4.51 19.87
N ALA A 187 -2.30 -4.63 20.18
CA ALA A 187 -2.80 -4.31 21.51
C ALA A 187 -1.89 -5.02 22.51
N ALA A 188 -1.39 -4.28 23.51
CA ALA A 188 -0.51 -4.81 24.54
C ALA A 188 -1.26 -5.95 25.28
N GLY A 189 -1.08 -7.18 24.82
CA GLY A 189 -1.90 -8.31 25.27
C GLY A 189 -1.62 -9.66 24.61
N LEU A 190 -0.87 -9.74 23.51
CA LEU A 190 -0.49 -11.02 22.89
C LEU A 190 1.02 -11.15 22.70
N GLN A 191 1.75 -11.21 23.81
CA GLN A 191 2.96 -12.03 23.87
C GLN A 191 2.54 -13.41 24.38
N GLN A 192 2.27 -14.34 23.45
CA GLN A 192 2.28 -15.76 23.77
C GLN A 192 3.30 -16.49 22.89
N VAL A 193 4.34 -16.94 23.60
CA VAL A 193 5.00 -18.24 23.47
C VAL A 193 5.48 -18.65 22.07
N ILE A 194 6.76 -18.39 21.79
CA ILE A 194 7.58 -19.35 21.04
C ILE A 194 8.93 -19.47 21.77
N ALA A 195 8.97 -20.38 22.74
CA ALA A 195 10.19 -21.05 23.14
C ALA A 195 9.86 -22.55 23.12
N ARG A 196 10.54 -23.27 22.23
CA ARG A 196 10.74 -24.72 22.28
C ARG A 196 12.22 -24.97 22.11
#